data_AF-A0A023X080-F1
#
_entry.id   AF-A0A023X080-F1
#
_cell.length_a   1.000
_cell.length_b   1.000
_cell.length_c   1.000
_cell.angle_alpha   90.00
_cell.angle_beta   90.00
_cell.angle_gamma   90.00
#
_symmetry.space_group_name_H-M   'P 1'
#
loop_
_entity.id
_entity.type
_entity.pdbx_description
1 polymer ?
#
loop_
_entity_poly.entity_id
_entity_poly.type
_entity_poly.pdbx_seq_one_letter_code
_entity_poly.pdbx_strand_id
1 'polypeptide(L)'
;MILAYLQNQRPAEGEGAAEETTGLPEQATQAARETYGPIRELFGSTQALYDRTLGVLTSPEFLGRVLASLLVVLMLVVVYRVITRSIPRILRWRRRDDDTWDNEMIARVKRQDTAITLIRNALRYIVFVVAVLVVASVFTQNLLPAATGATVLAAVIGFGAQSFLRDIIAGFSIIFEGQYAVGDFIEVQPQASAGIVEELGLRMTKIRTLSGELVFIPNGSVIGITNYVSGQQRYTIEVQLRDRDAADRVTHSLEESAELFVTPPHLVDYHEEEDGRVRLHISAGVLPSMSWLVEENLTGRLKAASGEESLASEPMVYKVDQANLRRIRDLLPQDQRGLAR
;
A
#
# COMPACT_ATOMS: atom_id res chain seq x y z
N MET A 1 37.22 23.48 -69.91
CA MET A 1 38.34 24.34 -70.36
C MET A 1 39.61 23.52 -70.67
N ILE A 2 39.48 22.38 -71.35
CA ILE A 2 40.62 21.54 -71.83
C ILE A 2 40.25 20.99 -73.23
N LEU A 3 39.62 21.83 -74.06
CA LEU A 3 39.07 21.47 -75.38
C LEU A 3 39.52 22.45 -76.49
N ALA A 4 40.57 23.24 -76.21
CA ALA A 4 41.02 24.34 -77.06
C ALA A 4 42.55 24.33 -77.32
N TYR A 5 43.25 23.21 -77.03
CA TYR A 5 44.72 23.15 -77.12
C TYR A 5 45.26 22.23 -78.24
N LEU A 6 44.43 21.38 -78.83
CA LEU A 6 44.86 20.36 -79.81
C LEU A 6 44.35 20.64 -81.23
N GLN A 7 44.69 21.81 -81.79
CA GLN A 7 44.36 22.13 -83.19
C GLN A 7 45.40 22.98 -83.93
N ASN A 8 46.69 22.90 -83.56
CA ASN A 8 47.73 23.50 -84.41
C ASN A 8 49.10 22.81 -84.28
N GLN A 9 49.34 21.75 -85.07
CA GLN A 9 50.62 21.49 -85.76
C GLN A 9 50.54 20.27 -86.71
N ARG A 10 50.83 20.53 -87.99
CA ARG A 10 51.52 19.66 -88.98
C ARG A 10 52.75 20.50 -89.43
N PRO A 11 53.92 19.95 -89.84
CA PRO A 11 54.13 18.83 -90.78
C PRO A 11 54.76 17.61 -90.06
N ALA A 12 55.38 16.59 -90.67
CA ALA A 12 55.76 16.34 -92.07
C ALA A 12 55.64 14.84 -92.46
N GLU A 13 56.29 14.46 -93.57
CA GLU A 13 56.50 13.07 -94.02
C GLU A 13 58.00 12.71 -93.94
N GLY A 14 58.33 11.42 -93.77
CA GLY A 14 59.64 10.88 -94.18
C GLY A 14 60.44 10.09 -93.12
N GLU A 15 60.44 8.76 -93.29
CA GLU A 15 61.51 7.79 -92.92
C GLU A 15 61.85 7.56 -91.42
N GLY A 16 61.89 6.28 -91.00
CA GLY A 16 62.32 5.86 -89.66
C GLY A 16 61.45 4.83 -88.90
N ALA A 17 60.35 4.34 -89.50
CA ALA A 17 59.38 3.49 -88.80
C ALA A 17 59.83 2.01 -88.66
N ALA A 18 60.62 1.69 -87.63
CA ALA A 18 60.92 0.30 -87.26
C ALA A 18 61.11 0.01 -85.75
N GLU A 19 61.58 0.96 -84.91
CA GLU A 19 61.98 0.65 -83.52
C GLU A 19 61.08 1.19 -82.39
N GLU A 20 60.17 2.16 -82.64
CA GLU A 20 59.38 2.79 -81.55
C GLU A 20 58.07 2.06 -81.17
N THR A 21 57.64 1.03 -81.91
CA THR A 21 56.31 0.40 -81.69
C THR A 21 56.26 -0.62 -80.55
N THR A 22 57.41 -1.07 -80.05
CA THR A 22 57.50 -2.05 -78.94
C THR A 22 57.15 -1.46 -77.57
N GLY A 23 57.28 -0.15 -77.37
CA GLY A 23 56.94 0.53 -76.11
C GLY A 23 55.47 0.94 -75.97
N LEU A 24 54.72 1.03 -77.08
CA LEU A 24 53.31 1.46 -77.10
C LEU A 24 52.38 0.61 -76.20
N PRO A 25 52.51 -0.73 -76.11
CA PRO A 25 51.69 -1.54 -75.19
C PRO A 25 51.99 -1.25 -73.72
N GLU A 26 53.26 -1.01 -73.37
CA GLU A 26 53.67 -0.70 -72.00
C GLU A 26 53.22 0.70 -71.58
N GLN A 27 53.41 1.70 -72.45
CA GLN A 27 52.94 3.07 -72.20
C GLN A 27 51.41 3.15 -72.10
N ALA A 28 50.67 2.43 -72.96
CA ALA A 28 49.21 2.37 -72.88
C ALA A 28 48.72 1.68 -71.59
N THR A 29 49.41 0.64 -71.12
CA THR A 29 49.05 -0.03 -69.86
C THR A 29 49.48 0.76 -68.61
N GLN A 30 50.55 1.55 -68.67
CA GLN A 30 50.91 2.53 -67.64
C GLN A 30 49.89 3.67 -67.55
N ALA A 31 49.57 4.33 -68.67
CA ALA A 31 48.57 5.41 -68.71
C ALA A 31 47.18 4.95 -68.25
N ALA A 32 46.78 3.71 -68.60
CA ALA A 32 45.57 3.09 -68.07
C ALA A 32 45.64 2.83 -66.55
N ARG A 33 46.79 2.42 -66.00
CA ARG A 33 46.97 2.26 -64.55
C ARG A 33 46.90 3.58 -63.80
N GLU A 34 47.52 4.64 -64.30
CA GLU A 34 47.46 5.96 -63.67
C GLU A 34 46.05 6.57 -63.73
N THR A 35 45.34 6.39 -64.85
CA THR A 35 43.98 6.95 -65.04
C THR A 35 42.92 6.19 -64.25
N TYR A 36 42.97 4.85 -64.24
CA TYR A 36 41.93 4.02 -63.62
C TYR A 36 42.29 3.49 -62.22
N GLY A 37 43.57 3.56 -61.80
CA GLY A 37 44.04 3.13 -60.48
C GLY A 37 43.30 3.80 -59.31
N PRO A 38 43.24 5.14 -59.25
CA PRO A 38 42.56 5.86 -58.17
C PRO A 38 41.07 5.53 -58.08
N ILE A 39 40.41 5.37 -59.24
CA ILE A 39 38.99 4.98 -59.34
C ILE A 39 38.80 3.57 -58.76
N ARG A 40 39.68 2.63 -59.11
CA ARG A 40 39.65 1.24 -58.64
C ARG A 40 39.88 1.14 -57.13
N GLU A 41 40.71 2.00 -56.56
CA GLU A 41 40.93 2.11 -55.11
C GLU A 41 39.71 2.69 -54.37
N LEU A 42 39.02 3.67 -54.97
CA LEU A 42 37.79 4.26 -54.44
C LEU A 42 36.61 3.26 -54.45
N PHE A 43 36.47 2.47 -55.52
CA PHE A 43 35.50 1.36 -55.55
C PHE A 43 35.89 0.20 -54.62
N GLY A 44 37.18 -0.15 -54.54
CA GLY A 44 37.67 -1.18 -53.63
C GLY A 44 37.48 -0.82 -52.15
N SER A 45 37.74 0.43 -51.77
CA SER A 45 37.53 0.91 -50.39
C SER A 45 36.05 1.03 -50.02
N THR A 46 35.18 1.44 -50.95
CA THR A 46 33.73 1.46 -50.71
C THR A 46 33.14 0.05 -50.63
N GLN A 47 33.56 -0.90 -51.47
CA GLN A 47 33.19 -2.32 -51.31
C GLN A 47 33.73 -2.91 -50.00
N ALA A 48 34.99 -2.64 -49.63
CA ALA A 48 35.56 -3.12 -48.37
C ALA A 48 34.85 -2.54 -47.14
N LEU A 49 34.39 -1.28 -47.18
CA LEU A 49 33.54 -0.71 -46.13
C LEU A 49 32.16 -1.36 -46.10
N TYR A 50 31.59 -1.67 -47.27
CA TYR A 50 30.29 -2.34 -47.39
C TYR A 50 30.32 -3.77 -46.85
N ASP A 51 31.32 -4.58 -47.25
CA ASP A 51 31.50 -5.94 -46.75
C ASP A 51 31.85 -5.98 -45.26
N ARG A 52 32.63 -5.00 -44.76
CA ARG A 52 32.99 -4.93 -43.33
C ARG A 52 31.84 -4.43 -42.45
N THR A 53 30.90 -3.66 -42.98
CA THR A 53 29.68 -3.25 -42.27
C THR A 53 28.58 -4.31 -42.36
N LEU A 54 28.33 -4.88 -43.54
CA LEU A 54 27.42 -6.01 -43.73
C LEU A 54 27.89 -7.27 -43.01
N GLY A 55 29.20 -7.56 -42.98
CA GLY A 55 29.75 -8.70 -42.25
C GLY A 55 29.49 -8.64 -40.74
N VAL A 56 29.45 -7.42 -40.16
CA VAL A 56 29.08 -7.22 -38.75
C VAL A 56 27.55 -7.32 -38.57
N LEU A 57 26.77 -6.66 -39.43
CA LEU A 57 25.29 -6.68 -39.37
C LEU A 57 24.64 -8.04 -39.70
N THR A 58 25.32 -8.86 -40.50
CA THR A 58 24.87 -10.20 -40.91
C THR A 58 25.66 -11.30 -40.16
N SER A 59 26.45 -10.93 -39.15
CA SER A 59 27.10 -11.92 -38.30
C SER A 59 26.05 -12.76 -37.54
N PRO A 60 26.25 -14.08 -37.40
CA PRO A 60 25.33 -14.93 -36.62
C PRO A 60 25.13 -14.44 -35.18
N GLU A 61 26.15 -13.81 -34.60
CA GLU A 61 26.08 -13.20 -33.28
C GLU A 61 25.17 -11.96 -33.25
N PHE A 62 25.26 -11.05 -34.22
CA PHE A 62 24.39 -9.87 -34.28
C PHE A 62 22.93 -10.27 -34.53
N LEU A 63 22.69 -11.18 -35.48
CA LEU A 63 21.38 -11.76 -35.73
C LEU A 63 20.81 -12.46 -34.49
N GLY A 64 21.60 -13.26 -33.78
CA GLY A 64 21.21 -13.90 -32.53
C GLY A 64 20.85 -12.89 -31.43
N ARG A 65 21.66 -11.83 -31.27
CA ARG A 65 21.40 -10.73 -30.32
C ARG A 65 20.12 -9.97 -30.67
N VAL A 66 19.92 -9.59 -31.93
CA VAL A 66 18.70 -8.92 -32.39
C VAL A 66 17.48 -9.80 -32.15
N LEU A 67 17.52 -11.09 -32.52
CA LEU A 67 16.41 -12.02 -32.35
C LEU A 67 16.09 -12.29 -30.87
N ALA A 68 17.11 -12.39 -30.01
CA ALA A 68 16.94 -12.48 -28.56
C ALA A 68 16.31 -11.21 -27.97
N SER A 69 16.77 -10.01 -28.35
CA SER A 69 16.16 -8.77 -27.87
C SER A 69 14.70 -8.63 -28.33
N LEU A 70 14.38 -9.05 -29.56
CA LEU A 70 13.03 -9.04 -30.11
C LEU A 70 12.10 -10.03 -29.37
N LEU A 71 12.60 -11.22 -29.01
CA LEU A 71 11.88 -12.17 -28.16
C LEU A 71 11.61 -11.62 -26.75
N VAL A 72 12.57 -10.93 -26.11
CA VAL A 72 12.35 -10.37 -24.77
C VAL A 72 11.42 -9.15 -24.80
N VAL A 73 11.54 -8.29 -25.82
CA VAL A 73 10.56 -7.19 -26.03
C VAL A 73 9.16 -7.76 -26.30
N LEU A 74 9.04 -8.83 -27.10
CA LEU A 74 7.78 -9.52 -27.31
C LEU A 74 7.21 -10.06 -25.99
N MET A 75 8.04 -10.71 -25.15
CA MET A 75 7.64 -11.18 -23.82
C MET A 75 7.14 -10.03 -22.94
N LEU A 76 7.86 -8.91 -22.85
CA LEU A 76 7.46 -7.71 -22.11
C LEU A 76 6.12 -7.13 -22.60
N VAL A 77 5.93 -7.06 -23.92
CA VAL A 77 4.67 -6.61 -24.55
C VAL A 77 3.53 -7.58 -24.24
N VAL A 78 3.78 -8.90 -24.28
CA VAL A 78 2.79 -9.92 -23.90
C VAL A 78 2.42 -9.79 -22.42
N VAL A 79 3.39 -9.68 -21.52
CA VAL A 79 3.17 -9.49 -20.07
C VAL A 79 2.35 -8.22 -19.81
N TYR A 80 2.73 -7.08 -20.40
CA TYR A 80 1.97 -5.83 -20.31
C TYR A 80 0.53 -5.98 -20.85
N ARG A 81 0.36 -6.67 -21.99
CA ARG A 81 -0.95 -6.91 -22.60
C ARG A 81 -1.81 -7.87 -21.77
N VAL A 82 -1.22 -8.84 -21.07
CA VAL A 82 -1.91 -9.71 -20.12
C VAL A 82 -2.36 -8.90 -18.91
N ILE A 83 -1.45 -8.20 -18.21
CA ILE A 83 -1.77 -7.41 -17.01
C ILE A 83 -2.87 -6.37 -17.31
N THR A 84 -2.70 -5.57 -18.37
CA THR A 84 -3.68 -4.52 -18.73
C THR A 84 -5.01 -5.05 -19.26
N ARG A 85 -5.09 -6.31 -19.69
CA ARG A 85 -6.34 -6.95 -20.16
C ARG A 85 -7.04 -7.77 -19.07
N SER A 86 -6.32 -8.18 -18.03
CA SER A 86 -6.89 -8.84 -16.83
C SER A 86 -7.60 -7.87 -15.90
N ILE A 87 -7.02 -6.69 -15.65
CA ILE A 87 -7.62 -5.63 -14.80
C ILE A 87 -9.10 -5.35 -15.13
N PRO A 88 -9.49 -5.03 -16.39
CA PRO A 88 -10.90 -4.76 -16.72
C PRO A 88 -11.79 -6.00 -16.78
N ARG A 89 -11.24 -7.23 -16.77
CA ARG A 89 -12.06 -8.45 -16.71
C ARG A 89 -12.52 -8.75 -15.30
N ILE A 90 -11.62 -8.67 -14.32
CA ILE A 90 -11.93 -8.91 -12.91
C ILE A 90 -12.85 -7.83 -12.33
N LEU A 91 -12.63 -6.56 -12.68
CA LEU A 91 -13.42 -5.45 -12.13
C LEU A 91 -14.87 -5.42 -12.65
N ARG A 92 -15.17 -6.08 -13.77
CA ARG A 92 -16.54 -6.14 -14.34
C ARG A 92 -17.44 -7.17 -13.68
N TRP A 93 -16.90 -8.12 -12.90
CA TRP A 93 -17.71 -9.14 -12.21
C TRP A 93 -18.41 -8.64 -10.93
N ARG A 94 -18.15 -7.39 -10.49
CA ARG A 94 -18.79 -6.80 -9.30
C ARG A 94 -19.76 -5.65 -9.62
N ARG A 95 -20.11 -5.42 -10.90
CA ARG A 95 -21.31 -4.65 -11.25
C ARG A 95 -22.52 -5.56 -11.12
N ARG A 96 -23.08 -5.65 -9.92
CA ARG A 96 -24.53 -5.85 -9.78
C ARG A 96 -25.18 -4.48 -9.97
N ASP A 97 -26.28 -4.47 -10.70
CA ASP A 97 -27.14 -3.31 -10.83
C ASP A 97 -27.82 -3.04 -9.49
N ASP A 98 -27.82 -1.77 -9.06
CA ASP A 98 -28.76 -1.21 -8.10
C ASP A 98 -29.10 0.20 -8.61
N ASP A 99 -30.29 0.34 -9.19
CA ASP A 99 -30.74 1.54 -9.91
C ASP A 99 -31.30 2.62 -8.94
N THR A 100 -30.40 3.35 -8.28
CA THR A 100 -30.72 4.64 -7.64
C THR A 100 -29.61 5.65 -7.89
N TRP A 101 -29.86 6.62 -8.77
CA TRP A 101 -28.84 7.53 -9.32
C TRP A 101 -28.63 8.78 -8.45
N ASP A 102 -27.91 8.64 -7.34
CA ASP A 102 -27.41 9.79 -6.57
C ASP A 102 -26.18 10.45 -7.22
N ASN A 103 -26.08 11.78 -7.11
CA ASN A 103 -24.93 12.58 -7.58
C ASN A 103 -23.58 12.11 -7.02
N GLU A 104 -23.60 11.49 -5.84
CA GLU A 104 -22.49 10.82 -5.16
C GLU A 104 -21.84 9.71 -6.04
N MET A 105 -22.62 8.96 -6.81
CA MET A 105 -22.10 7.88 -7.68
C MET A 105 -21.29 8.43 -8.85
N ILE A 106 -21.70 9.55 -9.46
CA ILE A 106 -20.98 10.16 -10.59
C ILE A 106 -19.56 10.60 -10.17
N ALA A 107 -19.41 11.08 -8.93
CA ALA A 107 -18.11 11.39 -8.35
C ALA A 107 -17.25 10.14 -8.10
N ARG A 108 -17.85 9.03 -7.62
CA ARG A 108 -17.14 7.76 -7.40
C ARG A 108 -16.67 7.13 -8.71
N VAL A 109 -17.50 7.13 -9.76
CA VAL A 109 -17.13 6.63 -11.10
C VAL A 109 -15.97 7.43 -11.71
N LYS A 110 -16.02 8.76 -11.67
CA LYS A 110 -14.90 9.60 -12.15
C LYS A 110 -13.58 9.35 -11.40
N ARG A 111 -13.64 9.13 -10.07
CA ARG A 111 -12.46 8.77 -9.26
C ARG A 111 -11.88 7.40 -9.67
N GLN A 112 -12.72 6.41 -9.93
CA GLN A 112 -12.28 5.08 -10.40
C GLN A 112 -11.58 5.15 -11.76
N ASP A 113 -12.15 5.86 -12.74
CA ASP A 113 -11.53 6.00 -14.07
C ASP A 113 -10.18 6.72 -14.01
N THR A 114 -10.04 7.73 -13.15
CA THR A 114 -8.77 8.43 -12.92
C THR A 114 -7.73 7.50 -12.30
N ALA A 115 -8.09 6.77 -11.23
CA ALA A 115 -7.19 5.83 -10.56
C ALA A 115 -6.72 4.69 -11.48
N ILE A 116 -7.64 4.10 -12.27
CA ILE A 116 -7.31 3.05 -13.26
C ILE A 116 -6.37 3.61 -14.34
N THR A 117 -6.60 4.85 -14.79
CA THR A 117 -5.74 5.51 -15.79
C THR A 117 -4.34 5.79 -15.24
N LEU A 118 -4.23 6.27 -14.00
CA LEU A 118 -2.94 6.49 -13.33
C LEU A 118 -2.15 5.18 -13.18
N ILE A 119 -2.78 4.11 -12.67
CA ILE A 119 -2.15 2.78 -12.53
C ILE A 119 -1.69 2.25 -13.88
N ARG A 120 -2.52 2.37 -14.92
CA ARG A 120 -2.19 1.91 -16.28
C ARG A 120 -1.02 2.68 -16.88
N ASN A 121 -0.97 4.00 -16.66
CA ASN A 121 0.14 4.85 -17.12
C ASN A 121 1.43 4.52 -16.37
N ALA A 122 1.39 4.40 -15.04
CA ALA A 122 2.54 3.99 -14.23
C ALA A 122 3.11 2.63 -14.67
N LEU A 123 2.25 1.63 -14.85
CA LEU A 123 2.65 0.32 -15.37
C LEU A 123 3.28 0.40 -16.77
N ARG A 124 2.73 1.24 -17.66
CA ARG A 124 3.28 1.47 -19.00
C ARG A 124 4.69 2.07 -18.94
N TYR A 125 4.93 3.04 -18.06
CA TYR A 125 6.26 3.62 -17.87
C TYR A 125 7.26 2.61 -17.28
N ILE A 126 6.86 1.81 -16.29
CA ILE A 126 7.70 0.75 -15.70
C ILE A 126 8.11 -0.26 -16.78
N VAL A 127 7.15 -0.79 -17.55
CA VAL A 127 7.43 -1.74 -18.65
C VAL A 127 8.33 -1.12 -19.71
N PHE A 128 8.12 0.15 -20.07
CA PHE A 128 8.96 0.86 -21.03
C PHE A 128 10.41 0.98 -20.55
N VAL A 129 10.63 1.39 -19.30
CA VAL A 129 11.98 1.50 -18.70
C VAL A 129 12.66 0.14 -18.69
N VAL A 130 11.98 -0.93 -18.25
CA VAL A 130 12.53 -2.30 -18.26
C VAL A 130 12.87 -2.75 -19.68
N ALA A 131 12.02 -2.48 -20.67
CA ALA A 131 12.29 -2.82 -22.07
C ALA A 131 13.52 -2.09 -22.61
N VAL A 132 13.66 -0.78 -22.36
CA VAL A 132 14.84 0.00 -22.77
C VAL A 132 16.12 -0.55 -22.13
N LEU A 133 16.09 -0.86 -20.83
CA LEU A 133 17.23 -1.43 -20.11
C LEU A 133 17.66 -2.79 -20.70
N VAL A 134 16.69 -3.67 -21.01
CA VAL A 134 16.95 -5.00 -21.58
C VAL A 134 17.38 -4.95 -23.06
N VAL A 135 16.95 -3.95 -23.82
CA VAL A 135 17.46 -3.73 -25.18
C VAL A 135 18.90 -3.20 -25.12
N ALA A 136 19.19 -2.17 -24.32
CA ALA A 136 20.55 -1.62 -24.17
C ALA A 136 21.56 -2.70 -23.74
N SER A 137 21.17 -3.50 -22.75
CA SER A 137 21.75 -4.78 -22.30
C SER A 137 22.40 -5.62 -23.40
N VAL A 138 21.68 -5.84 -24.51
CA VAL A 138 22.07 -6.75 -25.59
C VAL A 138 23.15 -6.14 -26.48
N PHE A 139 23.18 -4.80 -26.58
CA PHE A 139 24.14 -4.07 -27.41
C PHE A 139 25.41 -3.69 -26.63
N THR A 140 25.32 -3.36 -25.34
CA THR A 140 26.49 -2.95 -24.53
C THR A 140 27.32 -4.12 -24.00
N GLN A 141 26.82 -5.36 -24.10
CA GLN A 141 27.37 -6.57 -23.45
C GLN A 141 27.56 -6.46 -21.93
N ASN A 142 27.06 -5.39 -21.30
CA ASN A 142 27.24 -5.14 -19.87
C ASN A 142 25.99 -4.44 -19.31
N LEU A 143 25.20 -5.19 -18.53
CA LEU A 143 24.05 -4.65 -17.81
C LEU A 143 24.44 -3.89 -16.55
N LEU A 144 25.61 -4.13 -15.96
CA LEU A 144 25.90 -3.75 -14.57
C LEU A 144 25.61 -2.26 -14.28
N PRO A 145 26.03 -1.27 -15.11
CA PRO A 145 25.72 0.13 -14.83
C PRO A 145 24.21 0.43 -14.93
N ALA A 146 23.55 -0.09 -15.96
CA ALA A 146 22.13 0.15 -16.24
C ALA A 146 21.23 -0.51 -15.19
N ALA A 147 21.53 -1.76 -14.80
CA ALA A 147 20.85 -2.51 -13.76
C ALA A 147 21.10 -1.91 -12.37
N THR A 148 22.31 -1.42 -12.09
CA THR A 148 22.61 -0.73 -10.82
C THR A 148 21.80 0.56 -10.70
N GLY A 149 21.78 1.40 -11.74
CA GLY A 149 20.97 2.62 -11.76
C GLY A 149 19.46 2.34 -11.61
N ALA A 150 18.96 1.31 -12.30
CA ALA A 150 17.59 0.86 -12.16
C ALA A 150 17.27 0.34 -10.74
N THR A 151 18.21 -0.35 -10.09
CA THR A 151 18.06 -0.86 -8.72
C THR A 151 17.97 0.27 -7.71
N VAL A 152 18.83 1.30 -7.83
CA VAL A 152 18.77 2.50 -6.98
C VAL A 152 17.45 3.24 -7.18
N LEU A 153 17.00 3.42 -8.42
CA LEU A 153 15.71 4.06 -8.72
C LEU A 153 14.53 3.24 -8.15
N ALA A 154 14.56 1.91 -8.29
CA ALA A 154 13.55 1.02 -7.72
C ALA A 154 13.52 1.08 -6.18
N ALA A 155 14.69 1.17 -5.53
CA ALA A 155 14.77 1.33 -4.08
C ALA A 155 14.16 2.67 -3.62
N VAL A 156 14.45 3.78 -4.30
CA VAL A 156 13.84 5.10 -4.01
C VAL A 156 12.30 5.06 -4.13
N ILE A 157 11.78 4.45 -5.20
CA ILE A 157 10.33 4.26 -5.38
C ILE A 157 9.75 3.35 -4.29
N GLY A 158 10.47 2.27 -3.95
CA GLY A 158 10.09 1.32 -2.90
C GLY A 158 9.98 1.97 -1.51
N PHE A 159 10.94 2.83 -1.13
CA PHE A 159 10.86 3.61 0.10
C PHE A 159 9.66 4.57 0.09
N GLY A 160 9.39 5.24 -1.03
CA GLY A 160 8.19 6.08 -1.19
C GLY A 160 6.86 5.31 -1.05
N ALA A 161 6.84 4.03 -1.42
CA ALA A 161 5.67 3.16 -1.32
C ALA A 161 5.60 2.32 -0.03
N GLN A 162 6.60 2.41 0.86
CA GLN A 162 6.74 1.52 2.01
C GLN A 162 5.56 1.60 2.99
N SER A 163 5.05 2.81 3.23
CA SER A 163 3.86 3.02 4.08
C SER A 163 2.62 2.35 3.50
N PHE A 164 2.40 2.47 2.20
CA PHE A 164 1.28 1.81 1.52
C PHE A 164 1.33 0.30 1.65
N LEU A 165 2.51 -0.32 1.47
CA LEU A 165 2.65 -1.77 1.62
C LEU A 165 2.41 -2.20 3.08
N ARG A 166 2.91 -1.43 4.05
CA ARG A 166 2.65 -1.67 5.48
C ARG A 166 1.15 -1.63 5.79
N ASP A 167 0.43 -0.63 5.26
CA ASP A 167 -1.02 -0.50 5.44
C ASP A 167 -1.77 -1.73 4.93
N ILE A 168 -1.43 -2.22 3.71
CA ILE A 168 -2.07 -3.39 3.10
C ILE A 168 -1.78 -4.68 3.88
N ILE A 169 -0.55 -4.88 4.34
CA ILE A 169 -0.17 -6.07 5.13
C ILE A 169 -0.90 -6.04 6.49
N ALA A 170 -0.89 -4.90 7.18
CA ALA A 170 -1.57 -4.75 8.47
C ALA A 170 -3.09 -4.97 8.33
N GLY A 171 -3.73 -4.37 7.32
CA GLY A 171 -5.16 -4.58 7.07
C GLY A 171 -5.52 -6.01 6.69
N PHE A 172 -4.64 -6.69 5.94
CA PHE A 172 -4.81 -8.13 5.69
C PHE A 172 -4.73 -8.94 6.99
N SER A 173 -3.73 -8.70 7.85
CA SER A 173 -3.63 -9.37 9.16
C SER A 173 -4.85 -9.13 10.05
N ILE A 174 -5.32 -7.88 10.17
CA ILE A 174 -6.52 -7.52 10.95
C ILE A 174 -7.74 -8.35 10.50
N ILE A 175 -7.97 -8.44 9.18
CA ILE A 175 -9.10 -9.19 8.60
C ILE A 175 -8.89 -10.72 8.73
N PHE A 176 -7.67 -11.20 8.54
CA PHE A 176 -7.35 -12.63 8.55
C PHE A 176 -7.37 -13.23 9.97
N GLU A 177 -6.89 -12.47 10.96
CA GLU A 177 -6.88 -12.86 12.38
C GLU A 177 -8.21 -12.52 13.08
N GLY A 178 -9.06 -11.70 12.47
CA GLY A 178 -10.37 -11.32 13.01
C GLY A 178 -10.26 -10.45 14.27
N GLN A 179 -9.27 -9.55 14.34
CA GLN A 179 -8.97 -8.75 15.54
C GLN A 179 -10.15 -7.85 15.97
N TYR A 180 -10.91 -7.35 14.98
CA TYR A 180 -12.18 -6.63 15.15
C TYR A 180 -12.97 -6.63 13.84
N ALA A 181 -14.27 -6.39 13.94
CA ALA A 181 -15.22 -6.37 12.82
C ALA A 181 -15.90 -5.01 12.64
N VAL A 182 -16.64 -4.87 11.53
CA VAL A 182 -17.56 -3.73 11.32
C VAL A 182 -18.71 -3.83 12.34
N GLY A 183 -18.96 -2.74 13.06
CA GLY A 183 -19.91 -2.68 14.18
C GLY A 183 -19.28 -2.76 15.56
N ASP A 184 -18.02 -3.20 15.69
CA ASP A 184 -17.31 -3.23 16.98
C ASP A 184 -17.01 -1.81 17.47
N PHE A 185 -17.09 -1.58 18.78
CA PHE A 185 -16.54 -0.39 19.40
C PHE A 185 -15.07 -0.63 19.73
N ILE A 186 -14.17 0.11 19.10
CA ILE A 186 -12.72 -0.05 19.27
C ILE A 186 -12.06 1.25 19.74
N GLU A 187 -10.93 1.11 20.42
CA GLU A 187 -9.99 2.20 20.71
C GLU A 187 -8.63 1.88 20.09
N VAL A 188 -8.07 2.84 19.37
CA VAL A 188 -6.88 2.65 18.54
C VAL A 188 -5.68 3.44 19.07
N GLN A 189 -4.57 2.75 19.30
CA GLN A 189 -3.32 3.33 19.79
C GLN A 189 -2.33 3.60 18.63
N PRO A 190 -1.55 4.69 18.68
CA PRO A 190 -1.31 5.57 19.83
C PRO A 190 -2.22 6.82 19.93
N GLN A 191 -3.10 7.07 18.96
CA GLN A 191 -3.92 8.30 18.91
C GLN A 191 -5.11 8.31 19.90
N ALA A 192 -5.29 7.25 20.69
CA ALA A 192 -6.39 7.06 21.64
C ALA A 192 -7.78 7.37 21.04
N SER A 193 -7.94 7.09 19.74
CA SER A 193 -9.17 7.38 19.00
C SER A 193 -10.15 6.24 19.20
N ALA A 194 -11.28 6.53 19.86
CA ALA A 194 -12.31 5.56 20.20
C ALA A 194 -13.60 5.78 19.39
N GLY A 195 -14.20 4.70 18.90
CA GLY A 195 -15.40 4.77 18.07
C GLY A 195 -15.90 3.43 17.54
N ILE A 196 -17.06 3.45 16.89
CA ILE A 196 -17.66 2.29 16.22
C ILE A 196 -17.04 2.14 14.83
N VAL A 197 -16.60 0.94 14.45
CA VAL A 197 -16.08 0.64 13.11
C VAL A 197 -17.21 0.67 12.08
N GLU A 198 -17.18 1.63 11.15
CA GLU A 198 -18.11 1.70 10.02
C GLU A 198 -17.63 0.92 8.79
N GLU A 199 -16.33 0.96 8.51
CA GLU A 199 -15.75 0.36 7.31
C GLU A 199 -14.35 -0.17 7.61
N LEU A 200 -14.11 -1.45 7.31
CA LEU A 200 -12.81 -2.11 7.41
C LEU A 200 -12.28 -2.40 6.00
N GLY A 201 -11.39 -1.55 5.50
CA GLY A 201 -10.71 -1.72 4.22
C GLY A 201 -9.30 -2.28 4.39
N LEU A 202 -8.72 -2.81 3.30
CA LEU A 202 -7.35 -3.35 3.32
C LEU A 202 -6.28 -2.30 3.69
N ARG A 203 -6.50 -1.01 3.36
CA ARG A 203 -5.53 0.08 3.63
C ARG A 203 -5.90 0.92 4.85
N MET A 204 -7.19 1.16 5.05
CA MET A 204 -7.71 2.10 6.05
C MET A 204 -8.86 1.46 6.80
N THR A 205 -8.96 1.75 8.08
CA THR A 205 -10.14 1.52 8.91
C THR A 205 -10.82 2.85 9.15
N LYS A 206 -12.16 2.86 9.10
CA LYS A 206 -12.99 4.03 9.33
C LYS A 206 -13.82 3.82 10.60
N ILE A 207 -13.62 4.68 11.60
CA ILE A 207 -14.40 4.66 12.84
C ILE A 207 -15.23 5.94 12.98
N ARG A 208 -16.40 5.82 13.61
CA ARG A 208 -17.22 6.96 14.03
C ARG A 208 -17.08 7.19 15.54
N THR A 209 -16.65 8.39 15.94
CA THR A 209 -16.55 8.79 17.35
C THR A 209 -17.94 8.97 17.97
N LEU A 210 -18.03 9.02 19.30
CA LEU A 210 -19.31 9.32 19.98
C LEU A 210 -19.86 10.72 19.64
N SER A 211 -18.97 11.67 19.31
CA SER A 211 -19.33 13.00 18.81
C SER A 211 -19.86 12.99 17.36
N GLY A 212 -19.89 11.82 16.70
CA GLY A 212 -20.40 11.63 15.35
C GLY A 212 -19.36 11.84 14.23
N GLU A 213 -18.12 12.19 14.58
CA GLU A 213 -17.03 12.46 13.62
C GLU A 213 -16.51 11.17 12.97
N LEU A 214 -16.00 11.27 11.74
CA LEU A 214 -15.44 10.14 11.00
C LEU A 214 -13.91 10.21 10.95
N VAL A 215 -13.26 9.27 11.63
CA VAL A 215 -11.79 9.16 11.68
C VAL A 215 -11.33 8.06 10.72
N PHE A 216 -10.37 8.40 9.86
CA PHE A 216 -9.78 7.49 8.87
C PHE A 216 -8.37 7.11 9.30
N ILE A 217 -8.17 5.87 9.69
CA ILE A 217 -6.93 5.38 10.29
C ILE A 217 -6.19 4.47 9.29
N PRO A 218 -4.94 4.79 8.88
CA PRO A 218 -4.13 3.86 8.09
C PRO A 218 -3.80 2.62 8.90
N ASN A 219 -4.11 1.43 8.39
CA ASN A 219 -3.94 0.18 9.13
C ASN A 219 -2.48 -0.06 9.57
N GLY A 220 -1.49 0.42 8.81
CA GLY A 220 -0.06 0.31 9.12
C GLY A 220 0.45 1.32 10.16
N SER A 221 -0.43 2.19 10.66
CA SER A 221 -0.17 3.10 11.79
C SER A 221 -0.71 2.57 13.12
N VAL A 222 -1.55 1.52 13.07
CA VAL A 222 -2.13 0.88 14.25
C VAL A 222 -1.08 0.04 14.95
N ILE A 223 -0.76 0.39 16.20
CA ILE A 223 0.21 -0.34 17.03
C ILE A 223 -0.52 -1.32 17.96
N GLY A 224 -1.70 -0.95 18.44
CA GLY A 224 -2.57 -1.77 19.27
C GLY A 224 -4.03 -1.34 19.18
N ILE A 225 -4.93 -2.30 19.37
CA ILE A 225 -6.38 -2.09 19.40
C ILE A 225 -6.92 -2.65 20.72
N THR A 226 -7.79 -1.89 21.39
CA THR A 226 -8.68 -2.43 22.42
C THR A 226 -10.06 -2.59 21.80
N ASN A 227 -10.50 -3.83 21.61
CA ASN A 227 -11.85 -4.15 21.14
C ASN A 227 -12.78 -4.35 22.35
N TYR A 228 -13.82 -3.52 22.44
CA TYR A 228 -14.83 -3.61 23.49
C TYR A 228 -15.97 -4.53 23.03
N VAL A 229 -15.71 -5.83 23.08
CA VAL A 229 -16.60 -6.92 22.59
C VAL A 229 -18.05 -6.83 23.12
N SER A 230 -18.24 -6.29 24.33
CA SER A 230 -19.56 -6.08 24.95
C SER A 230 -20.23 -4.74 24.61
N GLY A 231 -19.62 -3.91 23.76
CA GLY A 231 -20.05 -2.56 23.40
C GLY A 231 -19.89 -1.51 24.52
N GLN A 232 -19.33 -1.89 25.67
CA GLN A 232 -19.27 -1.08 26.88
C GLN A 232 -18.14 -1.52 27.82
N GLN A 233 -17.63 -0.59 28.63
CA GLN A 233 -16.89 -0.88 29.85
C GLN A 233 -17.87 -1.12 31.00
N ARG A 234 -17.69 -2.23 31.73
CA ARG A 234 -18.43 -2.53 32.95
C ARG A 234 -17.65 -2.03 34.16
N TYR A 235 -18.33 -1.28 34.99
CA TYR A 235 -17.84 -0.81 36.28
C TYR A 235 -18.60 -1.50 37.40
N THR A 236 -17.90 -1.68 38.52
CA THR A 236 -18.52 -1.97 39.81
C THR A 236 -18.09 -0.89 40.79
N ILE A 237 -19.04 -0.40 41.58
CA ILE A 237 -18.84 0.56 42.66
C ILE A 237 -19.20 -0.15 43.96
N GLU A 238 -18.26 -0.24 44.89
CA GLU A 238 -18.50 -0.68 46.26
C GLU A 238 -18.76 0.56 47.13
N VAL A 239 -19.90 0.61 47.80
CA VAL A 239 -20.27 1.67 48.75
C VAL A 239 -20.44 1.03 50.13
N GLN A 240 -19.72 1.53 51.13
CA GLN A 240 -19.82 1.10 52.52
C GLN A 240 -20.50 2.19 53.35
N LEU A 241 -21.57 1.82 54.04
CA LEU A 241 -22.50 2.70 54.74
C LEU A 241 -22.61 2.28 56.21
N ARG A 242 -22.87 3.26 57.08
CA ARG A 242 -22.98 3.07 58.53
C ARG A 242 -24.36 2.63 59.00
N ASP A 243 -25.38 2.89 58.18
CA ASP A 243 -26.77 2.68 58.52
C ASP A 243 -27.58 2.22 57.30
N ARG A 244 -28.68 1.52 57.57
CA ARG A 244 -29.58 0.98 56.55
C ARG A 244 -30.40 2.06 55.84
N ASP A 245 -30.77 3.14 56.52
CA ASP A 245 -31.55 4.22 55.91
C ASP A 245 -30.77 4.89 54.76
N ALA A 246 -29.44 5.00 54.90
CA ALA A 246 -28.55 5.44 53.84
C ALA A 246 -28.50 4.47 52.65
N ALA A 247 -28.55 3.16 52.91
CA ALA A 247 -28.57 2.14 51.87
C ALA A 247 -29.87 2.18 51.06
N ASP A 248 -31.00 2.40 51.72
CA ASP A 248 -32.31 2.55 51.07
C ASP A 248 -32.35 3.85 50.22
N ARG A 249 -31.82 4.98 50.74
CA ARG A 249 -31.66 6.24 49.97
C ARG A 249 -30.78 6.07 48.73
N VAL A 250 -29.62 5.42 48.88
CA VAL A 250 -28.69 5.13 47.78
C VAL A 250 -29.37 4.27 46.72
N THR A 251 -30.05 3.20 47.14
CA THR A 251 -30.73 2.26 46.22
C THR A 251 -31.81 2.96 45.39
N HIS A 252 -32.62 3.82 46.01
CA HIS A 252 -33.65 4.58 45.29
C HIS A 252 -33.05 5.59 44.28
N SER A 253 -31.92 6.21 44.61
CA SER A 253 -31.24 7.17 43.71
C SER A 253 -30.72 6.55 42.39
N LEU A 254 -30.60 5.22 42.31
CA LEU A 254 -30.19 4.51 41.11
C LEU A 254 -31.25 4.56 40.01
N GLU A 255 -32.53 4.61 40.38
CA GLU A 255 -33.67 4.53 39.46
C GLU A 255 -33.81 5.81 38.60
N GLU A 256 -33.29 6.94 39.08
CA GLU A 256 -33.52 8.27 38.49
C GLU A 256 -32.67 8.62 37.24
N SER A 257 -31.77 7.75 36.75
CA SER A 257 -30.95 8.09 35.56
C SER A 257 -30.45 6.88 34.76
N ALA A 258 -31.17 6.56 33.68
CA ALA A 258 -30.79 5.50 32.74
C ALA A 258 -30.22 6.00 31.39
N GLU A 259 -30.53 7.22 30.95
CA GLU A 259 -30.42 7.62 29.53
C GLU A 259 -28.99 7.70 28.96
N LEU A 260 -27.98 7.98 29.79
CA LEU A 260 -26.58 8.09 29.37
C LEU A 260 -25.76 6.81 29.61
N PHE A 261 -26.36 5.79 30.22
CA PHE A 261 -25.70 4.51 30.52
C PHE A 261 -26.08 3.45 29.49
N VAL A 262 -25.11 2.64 29.05
CA VAL A 262 -25.36 1.48 28.18
C VAL A 262 -26.01 0.35 28.98
N THR A 263 -25.56 0.15 30.22
CA THR A 263 -26.28 -0.64 31.22
C THR A 263 -26.56 0.28 32.41
N PRO A 264 -27.84 0.62 32.69
CA PRO A 264 -28.21 1.48 33.82
C PRO A 264 -27.62 0.98 35.16
N PRO A 265 -27.29 1.91 36.07
CA PRO A 265 -26.73 1.56 37.37
C PRO A 265 -27.74 0.76 38.17
N HIS A 266 -27.36 -0.42 38.63
CA HIS A 266 -28.24 -1.32 39.39
C HIS A 266 -27.48 -2.00 40.53
N LEU A 267 -28.20 -2.31 41.60
CA LEU A 267 -27.68 -3.09 42.72
C LEU A 267 -27.46 -4.54 42.27
N VAL A 268 -26.25 -5.05 42.46
CA VAL A 268 -25.86 -6.44 42.17
C VAL A 268 -25.84 -7.27 43.46
N ASP A 269 -25.50 -6.65 44.59
CA ASP A 269 -25.25 -7.33 45.85
C ASP A 269 -25.51 -6.41 47.05
N TYR A 270 -26.03 -6.97 48.13
CA TYR A 270 -26.36 -6.28 49.38
C TYR A 270 -25.90 -7.16 50.55
N HIS A 271 -25.02 -6.64 51.39
CA HIS A 271 -24.53 -7.31 52.58
C HIS A 271 -24.65 -6.39 53.80
N GLU A 272 -25.33 -6.85 54.84
CA GLU A 272 -25.43 -6.19 56.15
C GLU A 272 -24.49 -6.93 57.12
N GLU A 273 -23.54 -6.20 57.71
CA GLU A 273 -22.59 -6.72 58.70
C GLU A 273 -23.21 -6.72 60.10
N GLU A 274 -22.72 -7.57 61.01
CA GLU A 274 -23.24 -7.69 62.40
C GLU A 274 -23.15 -6.37 63.21
N ASP A 275 -22.30 -5.44 62.78
CA ASP A 275 -22.11 -4.08 63.33
C ASP A 275 -23.11 -3.05 62.75
N GLY A 276 -24.13 -3.49 62.00
CA GLY A 276 -25.16 -2.64 61.37
C GLY A 276 -24.68 -1.86 60.13
N ARG A 277 -23.41 -2.04 59.72
CA ARG A 277 -22.86 -1.46 58.49
C ARG A 277 -23.41 -2.20 57.28
N VAL A 278 -23.68 -1.47 56.20
CA VAL A 278 -24.19 -2.02 54.94
C VAL A 278 -23.18 -1.83 53.82
N ARG A 279 -22.95 -2.88 53.04
CA ARG A 279 -22.10 -2.88 51.85
C ARG A 279 -22.95 -3.14 50.61
N LEU A 280 -22.87 -2.23 49.65
CA LEU A 280 -23.59 -2.30 48.38
C LEU A 280 -22.58 -2.48 47.25
N HIS A 281 -22.80 -3.47 46.37
CA HIS A 281 -22.14 -3.52 45.07
C HIS A 281 -23.10 -3.08 43.98
N ILE A 282 -22.78 -1.96 43.33
CA ILE A 282 -23.57 -1.37 42.24
C ILE A 282 -22.80 -1.59 40.95
N SER A 283 -23.43 -2.07 39.88
CA SER A 283 -22.79 -2.15 38.55
C SER A 283 -23.45 -1.20 37.56
N ALA A 284 -22.61 -0.55 36.77
CA ALA A 284 -23.00 0.35 35.69
C ALA A 284 -22.17 0.03 34.44
N GLY A 285 -22.77 0.22 33.27
CA GLY A 285 -22.12 0.02 31.98
C GLY A 285 -22.10 1.31 31.17
N VAL A 286 -20.91 1.75 30.76
CA VAL A 286 -20.71 3.00 30.01
C VAL A 286 -19.82 2.78 28.80
N LEU A 287 -19.86 3.69 27.84
CA LEU A 287 -18.92 3.69 26.73
C LEU A 287 -17.50 4.04 27.24
N PRO A 288 -16.42 3.51 26.63
CA PRO A 288 -15.04 3.71 27.11
C PRO A 288 -14.64 5.16 27.38
N SER A 289 -15.06 6.10 26.54
CA SER A 289 -14.79 7.54 26.67
C SER A 289 -15.76 8.29 27.60
N MET A 290 -16.66 7.57 28.28
CA MET A 290 -17.62 8.09 29.26
C MET A 290 -17.32 7.57 30.68
N SER A 291 -16.06 7.22 30.98
CA SER A 291 -15.61 6.78 32.31
C SER A 291 -16.01 7.74 33.43
N TRP A 292 -15.92 9.04 33.18
CA TRP A 292 -16.31 10.14 34.09
C TRP A 292 -17.77 10.03 34.57
N LEU A 293 -18.67 9.43 33.77
CA LEU A 293 -20.07 9.24 34.15
C LEU A 293 -20.21 8.28 35.34
N VAL A 294 -19.26 7.35 35.51
CA VAL A 294 -19.17 6.49 36.70
C VAL A 294 -18.24 7.10 37.76
N GLU A 295 -17.01 7.40 37.35
CA GLU A 295 -15.90 7.77 38.24
C GLU A 295 -16.18 9.10 38.97
N GLU A 296 -16.89 10.05 38.33
CA GLU A 296 -17.23 11.35 38.91
C GLU A 296 -18.74 11.50 39.16
N ASN A 297 -19.58 11.34 38.13
CA ASN A 297 -21.01 11.69 38.23
C ASN A 297 -21.79 10.71 39.13
N LEU A 298 -21.76 9.40 38.82
CA LEU A 298 -22.45 8.40 39.63
C LEU A 298 -21.88 8.37 41.05
N THR A 299 -20.55 8.35 41.20
CA THR A 299 -19.89 8.34 42.52
C THR A 299 -20.27 9.56 43.36
N GLY A 300 -20.31 10.77 42.77
CA GLY A 300 -20.78 11.98 43.45
C GLY A 300 -22.26 11.91 43.86
N ARG A 301 -23.14 11.39 42.99
CA ARG A 301 -24.56 11.18 43.30
C ARG A 301 -24.76 10.17 44.44
N LEU A 302 -23.99 9.08 44.46
CA LEU A 302 -24.04 8.07 45.53
C LEU A 302 -23.63 8.67 46.88
N LYS A 303 -22.54 9.46 46.93
CA LYS A 303 -22.12 10.20 48.14
C LYS A 303 -23.19 11.19 48.62
N ALA A 304 -23.85 11.89 47.69
CA ALA A 304 -24.91 12.84 48.02
C ALA A 304 -26.18 12.13 48.55
N ALA A 305 -26.55 10.98 47.98
CA ALA A 305 -27.71 10.20 48.39
C ALA A 305 -27.50 9.49 49.75
N SER A 306 -26.30 8.99 50.03
CA SER A 306 -25.96 8.45 51.35
C SER A 306 -25.98 9.53 52.43
N GLY A 307 -25.51 10.73 52.09
CA GLY A 307 -25.05 11.73 53.05
C GLY A 307 -23.61 11.46 53.45
N GLU A 308 -22.81 12.52 53.63
CA GLU A 308 -21.35 12.39 53.86
C GLU A 308 -21.03 11.71 55.21
N GLU A 309 -21.84 11.95 56.24
CA GLU A 309 -21.64 11.39 57.59
C GLU A 309 -21.97 9.88 57.67
N SER A 310 -22.88 9.39 56.83
CA SER A 310 -23.29 7.98 56.77
C SER A 310 -22.30 7.08 56.00
N LEU A 311 -21.27 7.65 55.36
CA LEU A 311 -20.22 6.86 54.69
C LEU A 311 -19.28 6.21 55.72
N ALA A 312 -19.06 4.91 55.60
CA ALA A 312 -18.04 4.19 56.36
C ALA A 312 -16.66 4.31 55.70
N SER A 313 -16.61 4.35 54.37
CA SER A 313 -15.42 4.61 53.55
C SER A 313 -15.79 5.47 52.33
N GLU A 314 -14.78 5.97 51.61
CA GLU A 314 -15.03 6.44 50.25
C GLU A 314 -15.50 5.28 49.35
N PRO A 315 -16.40 5.53 48.38
CA PRO A 315 -16.80 4.51 47.40
C PRO A 315 -15.60 4.06 46.56
N MET A 316 -15.43 2.76 46.39
CA MET A 316 -14.36 2.18 45.58
C MET A 316 -14.90 1.83 44.19
N VAL A 317 -14.32 2.45 43.15
CA VAL A 317 -14.71 2.23 41.75
C VAL A 317 -13.67 1.35 41.07
N TYR A 318 -14.09 0.23 40.47
CA TYR A 318 -13.19 -0.69 39.77
C TYR A 318 -13.77 -1.23 38.45
N LYS A 319 -12.91 -1.32 37.43
CA LYS A 319 -13.23 -1.78 36.06
C LYS A 319 -13.13 -3.29 35.98
N VAL A 320 -14.22 -3.99 36.32
CA VAL A 320 -14.25 -5.44 36.42
C VAL A 320 -15.46 -5.99 35.67
N ASP A 321 -15.20 -6.82 34.65
CA ASP A 321 -16.23 -7.66 34.06
C ASP A 321 -16.41 -8.93 34.91
N GLN A 322 -17.58 -9.03 35.55
CA GLN A 322 -17.94 -10.23 36.32
C GLN A 322 -18.02 -11.49 35.46
N ALA A 323 -18.33 -11.40 34.16
CA ALA A 323 -18.35 -12.58 33.29
C ALA A 323 -16.94 -13.14 33.09
N ASN A 324 -15.95 -12.27 32.87
CA ASN A 324 -14.55 -12.66 32.81
C ASN A 324 -14.01 -13.15 34.17
N LEU A 325 -14.36 -12.51 35.30
CA LEU A 325 -13.98 -13.01 36.63
C LEU A 325 -14.55 -14.41 36.91
N ARG A 326 -15.80 -14.70 36.52
CA ARG A 326 -16.38 -16.03 36.66
C ARG A 326 -15.57 -17.06 35.87
N ARG A 327 -15.23 -16.77 34.60
CA ARG A 327 -14.34 -17.63 33.78
C ARG A 327 -12.97 -17.85 34.43
N ILE A 328 -12.33 -16.80 34.93
CA ILE A 328 -11.04 -16.90 35.63
C ILE A 328 -11.17 -17.78 36.88
N ARG A 329 -12.21 -17.57 37.69
CA ARG A 329 -12.48 -18.38 38.88
C ARG A 329 -12.76 -19.86 38.56
N ASP A 330 -13.42 -20.13 37.44
CA ASP A 330 -13.69 -21.50 36.99
C ASP A 330 -12.42 -22.23 36.50
N LEU A 331 -11.38 -21.47 36.09
CA LEU A 331 -10.04 -21.97 35.78
C LEU A 331 -9.15 -22.15 37.02
N LEU A 332 -9.49 -21.55 38.18
CA LEU A 332 -8.70 -21.71 39.40
C LEU A 332 -8.82 -23.15 39.97
N PRO A 333 -7.72 -23.74 40.45
CA PRO A 333 -7.74 -25.00 41.21
C PRO A 333 -8.74 -24.99 42.39
N GLN A 334 -9.35 -26.15 42.67
CA GLN A 334 -10.48 -26.28 43.60
C GLN A 334 -10.13 -25.91 45.05
N ASP A 335 -8.89 -26.10 45.46
CA ASP A 335 -8.35 -25.76 46.79
C ASP A 335 -8.38 -24.26 47.09
N GLN A 336 -8.22 -23.40 46.06
CA GLN A 336 -8.27 -21.94 46.24
C GLN A 336 -9.68 -21.35 46.15
N ARG A 337 -10.69 -22.12 45.72
CA ARG A 337 -12.08 -21.63 45.60
C ARG A 337 -12.77 -21.40 46.95
N GLY A 338 -12.23 -21.96 48.03
CA GLY A 338 -12.79 -21.85 49.39
C GLY A 338 -12.36 -20.61 50.17
N LEU A 339 -11.35 -19.86 49.71
CA LEU A 339 -10.73 -18.74 50.45
C LEU A 339 -11.33 -17.36 50.11
N ALA A 340 -12.35 -17.30 49.25
CA ALA A 340 -12.99 -16.08 48.78
C ALA A 340 -14.52 -16.11 49.04
N ARG A 341 -14.90 -16.51 50.25
CA ARG A 341 -16.25 -16.42 50.82
C ARG A 341 -16.22 -15.54 52.06
#